data_AF-Q47C48-F1
#
_entry.id   AF-Q47C48-F1
#
_cell.length_a   1.000
_cell.length_b   1.000
_cell.length_c   1.000
_cell.angle_alpha   90.00
_cell.angle_beta   90.00
_cell.angle_gamma   90.00
#
_symmetry.space_group_name_H-M   'P 1'
#
loop_
_entity.id
_entity.type
_entity.pdbx_description
1 polymer ?
#
loop_
_entity_poly.entity_id
_entity_poly.type
_entity_poly.pdbx_seq_one_letter_code
_entity_poly.pdbx_strand_id
1 'polypeptide(L)'
;MIRKPRHIGHKIALVCSGLCTLMMLPAAGFFIWFWQTRGLGDSWTPSLAAVVAFFGCCAGVLYATSVPQPLLPSENEPLKS
;
A
#
# COMPACT_ATOMS: atom_id res chain seq x y z
N MET A 1 -0.86 22.43 9.22
CA MET A 1 -0.57 21.09 9.76
C MET A 1 0.90 20.77 9.52
N ILE A 2 1.75 21.00 10.51
CA ILE A 2 3.20 20.83 10.38
C ILE A 2 3.50 19.35 10.64
N ARG A 3 4.09 18.65 9.66
CA ARG A 3 4.45 17.22 9.79
C ARG A 3 5.95 17.10 10.04
N LYS A 4 6.36 16.20 10.94
CA LYS A 4 7.78 15.94 11.22
C LYS A 4 8.47 15.43 9.94
N PRO A 5 9.70 15.88 9.61
CA PRO A 5 10.42 15.38 8.44
C PRO A 5 10.53 13.85 8.49
N ARG A 6 10.30 13.21 7.33
CA ARG A 6 10.26 11.74 7.22
C ARG A 6 11.55 11.10 7.75
N HIS A 7 11.45 10.30 8.81
CA HIS A 7 12.53 9.40 9.26
C HIS A 7 12.86 8.38 8.16
N ILE A 8 14.08 7.82 8.18
CA ILE A 8 14.59 6.98 7.08
C ILE A 8 13.73 5.73 6.83
N GLY A 9 13.23 5.08 7.89
CA GLY A 9 12.34 3.93 7.79
C GLY A 9 11.02 4.23 7.09
N HIS A 10 10.55 5.47 7.21
CA HIS A 10 9.32 5.93 6.59
C HIS A 10 9.46 6.12 5.06
N LYS A 11 10.66 6.48 4.60
CA LYS A 11 10.98 6.53 3.18
C LYS A 11 11.06 5.13 2.58
N ILE A 12 11.66 4.19 3.31
CA ILE A 12 11.77 2.79 2.87
C ILE A 12 10.38 2.15 2.73
N ALA A 13 9.49 2.36 3.71
CA ALA A 13 8.10 1.87 3.64
C ALA A 13 7.35 2.40 2.40
N LEU A 14 7.58 3.67 2.04
CA LEU A 14 6.96 4.29 0.85
C LEU A 14 7.50 3.69 -0.46
N VAL A 15 8.81 3.41 -0.52
CA VAL A 15 9.41 2.72 -1.68
C VAL A 15 8.89 1.30 -1.81
N CYS A 16 8.80 0.55 -0.70
CA CYS A 16 8.25 -0.81 -0.70
C CYS A 16 6.77 -0.82 -1.12
N SER A 17 5.97 0.13 -0.63
CA SER A 17 4.57 0.31 -1.06
C SER A 17 4.49 0.52 -2.58
N GLY A 18 5.33 1.41 -3.12
CA GLY A 18 5.41 1.64 -4.57
C GLY A 18 5.79 0.41 -5.37
N LEU A 19 6.76 -0.38 -4.89
CA LEU A 19 7.16 -1.64 -5.53
C LEU A 19 6.03 -2.68 -5.52
N CYS A 20 5.30 -2.81 -4.42
CA CYS A 20 4.13 -3.69 -4.33
C CYS A 20 3.05 -3.28 -5.32
N THR A 21 2.76 -1.98 -5.45
CA THR A 21 1.79 -1.48 -6.46
C THR A 21 2.28 -1.71 -7.89
N LEU A 22 3.59 -1.54 -8.14
CA LEU A 22 4.17 -1.75 -9.46
C LEU A 22 4.12 -3.22 -9.88
N MET A 23 4.29 -4.16 -8.94
CA MET A 23 4.09 -5.60 -9.16
C MET A 23 2.60 -6.00 -9.25
N MET A 24 1.70 -5.25 -8.59
CA MET A 24 0.25 -5.48 -8.69
C MET A 24 -0.29 -5.18 -10.09
N LEU A 25 0.22 -4.15 -10.77
CA LEU A 25 -0.23 -3.75 -12.12
C LEU A 25 -0.16 -4.88 -13.17
N PRO A 26 0.99 -5.56 -13.39
CA PRO A 26 1.05 -6.66 -14.34
C PRO A 26 0.16 -7.84 -13.90
N ALA A 27 0.10 -8.15 -12.61
CA ALA A 27 -0.78 -9.20 -12.09
C ALA A 27 -2.27 -8.91 -12.38
N ALA A 28 -2.70 -7.65 -12.24
CA ALA A 28 -4.05 -7.21 -12.57
C ALA A 28 -4.33 -7.28 -14.08
N GLY A 29 -3.34 -6.91 -14.91
CA GLY A 29 -3.44 -7.07 -16.37
C GLY A 29 -3.63 -8.54 -16.78
N PHE A 30 -2.81 -9.44 -16.24
CA PHE A 30 -2.95 -10.88 -16.47
C PHE A 30 -4.29 -11.41 -15.96
N PHE A 31 -4.75 -10.97 -14.79
CA PHE A 31 -6.05 -11.36 -14.25
C PHE A 31 -7.20 -10.98 -15.18
N ILE A 32 -7.25 -9.73 -15.67
CA ILE A 32 -8.29 -9.29 -16.60
C ILE A 32 -8.24 -10.09 -17.90
N TRP A 33 -7.04 -10.33 -18.43
CA TRP A 33 -6.86 -11.13 -19.64
C TRP A 33 -7.34 -12.57 -19.45
N PHE A 34 -6.96 -13.22 -18.35
CA PHE A 34 -7.38 -14.59 -18.02
C PHE A 34 -8.88 -14.68 -17.78
N TRP A 35 -9.48 -13.68 -17.12
CA TRP A 35 -10.92 -13.62 -16.94
C TRP A 35 -11.63 -13.61 -18.30
N GLN A 36 -11.22 -12.74 -19.23
CA GLN A 36 -11.85 -12.63 -20.55
C GLN A 36 -11.63 -13.88 -21.43
N THR A 37 -10.47 -14.53 -21.32
CA THR A 37 -10.10 -15.65 -22.20
C THR A 37 -10.55 -17.02 -21.69
N ARG A 38 -10.52 -17.26 -20.38
CA ARG A 38 -10.76 -18.59 -19.78
C ARG A 38 -11.89 -18.61 -18.75
N GLY A 39 -12.36 -17.45 -18.29
CA GLY A 39 -13.39 -17.33 -17.27
C GLY A 39 -12.90 -17.71 -15.86
N LEU A 40 -13.82 -17.62 -14.88
CA LEU A 40 -13.57 -17.92 -13.46
C LEU A 40 -13.41 -19.42 -13.16
N GLY A 41 -13.65 -20.30 -14.14
CA GLY A 41 -13.54 -21.75 -13.96
C GLY A 41 -12.10 -22.27 -13.98
N ASP A 42 -11.16 -21.49 -14.53
CA ASP A 42 -9.75 -21.87 -14.54
C ASP A 42 -9.10 -21.48 -13.20
N SER A 43 -8.50 -22.45 -12.51
CA SER A 43 -7.88 -22.28 -11.18
C SER A 43 -6.85 -21.13 -11.11
N TRP A 44 -6.26 -20.76 -12.25
CA TRP A 44 -5.33 -19.66 -12.38
C TRP A 44 -5.96 -18.27 -12.21
N THR A 45 -7.22 -18.11 -12.62
CA THR A 45 -7.96 -16.84 -12.51
C THR A 45 -8.14 -16.40 -11.05
N PRO A 46 -8.67 -17.23 -10.12
CA PRO A 46 -8.75 -16.86 -8.71
C PRO A 46 -7.37 -16.76 -8.05
N SER A 47 -6.35 -17.52 -8.49
CA SER A 47 -4.97 -17.35 -8.00
C SER A 47 -4.41 -15.96 -8.36
N LEU A 48 -4.60 -15.51 -9.60
CA LEU A 48 -4.19 -14.16 -10.02
C LEU A 48 -4.98 -13.07 -9.27
N ALA A 49 -6.28 -13.28 -9.05
CA ALA A 49 -7.09 -12.37 -8.22
C ALA A 49 -6.51 -12.24 -6.79
N ALA A 50 -6.15 -13.36 -6.18
CA ALA A 50 -5.57 -13.39 -4.84
C ALA A 50 -4.22 -12.67 -4.78
N VAL A 51 -3.37 -12.83 -5.80
CA VAL A 51 -2.08 -12.13 -5.92
C VAL A 51 -2.30 -10.61 -5.99
N VAL A 52 -3.25 -10.16 -6.81
CA VAL A 52 -3.62 -8.74 -6.92
C VAL A 52 -4.12 -8.19 -5.58
N ALA A 53 -5.00 -8.93 -4.90
CA ALA A 53 -5.53 -8.55 -3.60
C ALA A 53 -4.44 -8.49 -2.51
N PHE A 54 -3.53 -9.46 -2.48
CA PHE A 54 -2.42 -9.49 -1.53
C PHE A 54 -1.46 -8.31 -1.73
N PHE A 55 -1.01 -8.07 -2.96
CA PHE A 55 -0.12 -6.94 -3.24
C PHE A 55 -0.80 -5.59 -3.02
N GLY A 56 -2.09 -5.48 -3.35
CA GLY A 56 -2.87 -4.28 -3.06
C GLY A 56 -2.99 -4.00 -1.56
N CYS A 57 -3.29 -5.02 -0.77
CA CYS A 57 -3.36 -4.90 0.69
C CYS A 57 -2.00 -4.55 1.30
N CYS A 58 -0.94 -5.25 0.87
CA CYS A 58 0.42 -4.98 1.31
C CYS A 58 0.86 -3.54 1.00
N ALA A 59 0.59 -3.07 -0.23
CA ALA A 59 0.85 -1.69 -0.62
C ALA A 59 0.08 -0.69 0.25
N GLY A 60 -1.19 -0.98 0.58
CA GLY A 60 -2.04 -0.15 1.44
C GLY A 60 -1.51 -0.02 2.87
N VAL A 61 -1.15 -1.13 3.51
CA VAL A 61 -0.59 -1.12 4.88
C VAL A 61 0.77 -0.42 4.91
N LEU A 62 1.64 -0.68 3.93
CA LEU A 62 2.93 0.00 3.81
C LEU A 62 2.77 1.50 3.54
N TYR A 63 1.78 1.88 2.74
CA TYR A 63 1.47 3.28 2.51
C TYR A 63 1.00 3.96 3.80
N ALA A 64 0.05 3.35 4.52
CA ALA A 64 -0.49 3.88 5.77
C ALA A 64 0.61 4.08 6.83
N THR A 65 1.52 3.11 6.95
CA THR A 65 2.68 3.22 7.86
C THR A 65 3.72 4.24 7.37
N SER A 66 3.72 4.56 6.07
CA SER A 66 4.51 5.63 5.45
C SER A 66 3.84 7.03 5.46
N VAL A 67 2.77 7.21 6.24
CA VAL A 67 2.16 8.53 6.50
C VAL A 67 2.77 9.18 7.75
N PRO A 68 3.43 10.36 7.64
CA PRO A 68 4.18 10.92 8.75
C PRO A 68 3.26 11.27 9.90
N GLN A 69 3.66 10.95 11.13
CA GLN A 69 2.88 11.29 12.31
C GLN A 69 2.68 12.82 12.40
N PRO A 70 1.48 13.26 12.81
CA PRO A 70 1.26 14.66 13.14
C PRO A 70 2.20 15.06 14.28
N LEU A 71 2.80 16.25 14.21
CA LEU A 71 3.59 16.78 15.31
C LEU A 71 2.66 16.94 16.52
N LEU A 72 2.94 16.19 17.58
CA LEU A 72 2.36 16.45 18.89
C LEU A 72 2.84 17.84 19.34
N PRO A 73 1.96 18.70 19.91
CA PRO A 73 2.38 19.94 20.52
C PRO A 73 3.46 19.63 21.56
N SER A 74 4.51 20.45 21.61
CA SER A 74 5.60 20.26 22.55
C SER A 74 5.06 20.27 23.98
N GLU A 75 5.57 19.41 24.85
CA GLU A 75 5.23 19.33 26.29
C GLU A 75 5.37 20.66 27.05
N ASN A 76 5.97 21.68 26.42
CA ASN A 76 6.20 23.02 26.94
C ASN A 76 5.10 24.03 26.60
N GLU A 77 4.07 23.68 25.82
CA GLU A 77 2.88 24.52 25.66
C GLU A 77 1.85 24.15 26.75
N PRO A 78 1.50 25.07 27.66
CA PRO A 78 0.58 24.78 28.74
C PRO A 78 -0.78 24.35 28.16
N LEU A 79 -1.24 23.20 28.61
CA LEU A 79 -2.54 22.61 28.34
C LEU A 79 -3.62 23.66 28.62
N LYS A 80 -4.21 24.25 27.57
CA LYS A 80 -5.31 25.21 27.71
C LYS A 80 -6.56 24.44 28.12
N SER A 81 -6.71 24.28 29.44
CA SER A 81 -7.96 23.93 30.13
C SER A 81 -9.05 24.96 29.87
#